data_AF-A0A8H7Z724-F1
#
_entry.id   AF-A0A8H7Z724-F1
#
_cell.length_a   1.000
_cell.length_b   1.000
_cell.length_c   1.000
_cell.angle_alpha   90.00
_cell.angle_beta   90.00
_cell.angle_gamma   90.00
#
_symmetry.space_group_name_H-M   'P 1'
#
loop_
_entity.id
_entity.type
_entity.pdbx_description
1 polymer ?
#
loop_
_entity_poly.entity_id
_entity_poly.type
_entity_poly.pdbx_seq_one_letter_code
_entity_poly.pdbx_strand_id
1 'polypeptide(L)'
;MDSFRLNFETAIGYTSDVADFLASSHTEIMVDILHFSPPCQTFSPAKTVAAAMDEDNEACIFCTRELLEATKPRVVTMEETAGLQQRHEEFLFATIHSFVELGYSVRWKLLNCRDYGVPQSRQRLVILASGPGEPLPPFPKPTHTSPNTQINTTISTALLPPFRTIHDAISKIPPHHPDHDIQYARSRPLNRPTYDPHTQARTITCNGGENYHPSGTRGFTYRELACLQTFPLEHRFCGKSVKRQIGNAVPPMLGKAIFLVVKRALERVDGVNGGDYGGGDGSIDIVGEVVEIL
;
A
#
# COMPACT_ATOMS: atom_id res chain seq x y z
N MET A 1 11.49 -2.81 12.43
CA MET A 1 12.28 -1.56 12.40
C MET A 1 13.51 -1.66 11.52
N ASP A 2 14.31 -2.73 11.63
CA ASP A 2 15.60 -2.82 10.94
C ASP A 2 15.51 -2.68 9.41
N SER A 3 14.55 -3.35 8.75
CA SER A 3 14.36 -3.19 7.30
C SER A 3 14.00 -1.75 6.91
N PHE A 4 13.25 -1.02 7.74
CA PHE A 4 12.93 0.37 7.46
C PHE A 4 14.19 1.24 7.47
N ARG A 5 15.01 1.13 8.52
CA ARG A 5 16.27 1.89 8.64
C ARG A 5 17.27 1.59 7.53
N LEU A 6 17.24 0.37 6.97
CA LEU A 6 18.06 0.01 5.81
C LEU A 6 17.64 0.74 4.51
N ASN A 7 16.43 1.25 4.40
CA ASN A 7 15.97 1.88 3.16
C ASN A 7 15.79 3.40 3.31
N PHE A 8 15.66 3.89 4.54
CA PHE A 8 15.37 5.30 4.83
C PHE A 8 16.33 5.84 5.89
N GLU A 9 17.58 6.12 5.47
CA GLU A 9 18.67 6.51 6.39
C GLU A 9 18.41 7.83 7.11
N THR A 10 17.67 8.75 6.47
CA THR A 10 17.31 10.06 7.04
C THR A 10 16.03 10.02 7.88
N ALA A 11 15.27 8.91 7.85
CA ALA A 11 14.01 8.82 8.56
C ALA A 11 14.24 8.52 10.05
N ILE A 12 13.60 9.34 10.91
CA ILE A 12 13.56 9.09 12.34
C ILE A 12 12.55 7.98 12.60
N GLY A 13 12.95 7.00 13.40
CA GLY A 13 12.20 5.77 13.50
C GLY A 13 12.16 5.19 14.90
N TYR A 14 10.94 5.00 15.39
CA TYR A 14 10.63 4.53 16.74
C TYR A 14 10.19 3.07 16.73
N THR A 15 10.43 2.36 17.83
CA THR A 15 9.93 0.99 18.05
C THR A 15 9.27 0.97 19.41
N SER A 16 7.96 1.17 19.41
CA SER A 16 7.12 1.24 20.60
C SER A 16 5.71 0.80 20.23
N ASP A 17 4.91 0.48 21.24
CA ASP A 17 3.47 0.48 21.07
C ASP A 17 2.97 1.91 20.72
N VAL A 18 1.87 2.00 19.98
CA VAL A 18 1.31 3.31 19.59
C VAL A 18 0.75 4.06 20.81
N ALA A 19 0.16 3.36 21.77
CA ALA A 19 -0.34 3.97 22.99
C ALA A 19 0.82 4.53 23.84
N ASP A 20 1.92 3.80 23.95
CA ASP A 20 3.13 4.26 24.65
C ASP A 20 3.78 5.46 23.93
N PHE A 21 3.79 5.45 22.59
CA PHE A 21 4.29 6.57 21.79
C PHE A 21 3.50 7.86 22.05
N LEU A 22 2.17 7.74 22.10
CA LEU A 22 1.27 8.86 22.37
C LEU A 22 1.38 9.36 23.82
N ALA A 23 1.61 8.46 24.79
CA ALA A 23 1.72 8.80 26.20
C ALA A 23 3.06 9.46 26.60
N SER A 24 4.12 9.27 25.82
CA SER A 24 5.50 9.61 26.23
C SER A 24 5.90 11.09 26.11
N SER A 25 4.93 12.01 26.00
CA SER A 25 5.15 13.48 26.02
C SER A 25 6.19 13.98 25.02
N HIS A 26 6.08 13.55 23.77
CA HIS A 26 6.85 14.14 22.69
C HIS A 26 6.32 15.56 22.44
N THR A 27 7.23 16.54 22.48
CA THR A 27 7.05 17.93 21.99
C THR A 27 6.15 17.97 20.75
N GLU A 28 5.26 18.95 20.63
CA GLU A 28 4.35 19.17 19.49
C GLU A 28 4.95 18.65 18.16
N ILE A 29 4.53 17.45 17.74
CA ILE A 29 4.96 16.88 16.47
C ILE A 29 4.05 17.49 15.41
N MET A 30 4.57 18.50 14.71
CA MET A 30 3.89 19.07 13.56
C MET A 30 4.01 18.11 12.38
N VAL A 31 2.86 17.62 11.92
CA VAL A 31 2.77 16.66 10.81
C VAL A 31 1.94 17.28 9.69
N ASP A 32 2.47 17.41 8.48
CA ASP A 32 1.65 17.81 7.32
C ASP A 32 0.79 16.65 6.82
N ILE A 33 1.38 15.45 6.75
CA ILE A 33 0.74 14.25 6.22
C ILE A 33 0.90 13.11 7.24
N LEU A 34 -0.22 12.60 7.74
CA LEU A 34 -0.25 11.39 8.55
C LEU A 34 -0.66 10.20 7.66
N HIS A 35 0.17 9.15 7.63
CA HIS A 35 -0.22 7.84 7.12
C HIS A 35 -0.27 6.85 8.27
N PHE A 36 -1.25 5.96 8.25
CA PHE A 36 -1.24 4.79 9.12
C PHE A 36 -2.03 3.63 8.52
N SER A 37 -1.50 2.42 8.71
CA SER A 37 -2.14 1.14 8.38
C SER A 37 -2.17 0.28 9.64
N PRO A 38 -3.27 0.33 10.43
CA PRO A 38 -3.37 -0.48 11.63
C PRO A 38 -3.34 -1.99 11.28
N PRO A 39 -3.12 -2.87 12.27
CA PRO A 39 -3.06 -4.31 12.05
C PRO A 39 -4.32 -4.88 11.36
N CYS A 40 -4.20 -5.12 10.06
CA CYS A 40 -5.31 -5.50 9.19
C CYS A 40 -5.74 -6.98 9.32
N GLN A 41 -5.05 -7.77 10.14
CA GLN A 41 -5.17 -9.24 10.17
C GLN A 41 -6.56 -9.68 10.64
N THR A 42 -7.09 -8.98 11.63
CA THR A 42 -8.41 -9.20 12.23
C THR A 42 -9.53 -8.93 11.25
N PHE A 43 -9.39 -7.88 10.44
CA PHE A 43 -10.38 -7.45 9.45
C PHE A 43 -10.24 -8.13 8.09
N SER A 44 -9.19 -8.94 7.89
CA SER A 44 -8.89 -9.55 6.59
C SER A 44 -9.92 -10.64 6.22
N PRO A 45 -10.47 -10.62 4.98
CA PRO A 45 -11.34 -11.69 4.51
C PRO A 45 -10.70 -13.09 4.51
N ALA A 46 -9.36 -13.14 4.52
CA ALA A 46 -8.55 -14.35 4.52
C ALA A 46 -8.34 -14.96 5.92
N LYS A 47 -8.77 -14.26 6.99
CA LYS A 47 -8.72 -14.80 8.35
C LYS A 47 -9.88 -15.79 8.55
N THR A 48 -9.53 -17.02 8.92
CA THR A 48 -10.49 -18.11 9.20
C THR A 48 -10.35 -18.69 10.60
N VAL A 49 -9.34 -18.24 11.36
CA VAL A 49 -9.00 -18.75 12.69
C VAL A 49 -8.70 -17.55 13.60
N ALA A 50 -9.22 -17.59 14.83
CA ALA A 50 -8.90 -16.60 15.86
C ALA A 50 -7.43 -16.71 16.30
N ALA A 51 -6.80 -15.57 16.60
CA ALA A 51 -5.44 -15.46 17.09
C ALA A 51 -5.41 -14.78 18.45
N ALA A 52 -4.40 -15.10 19.26
CA ALA A 52 -4.31 -14.64 20.64
C ALA A 52 -4.19 -13.11 20.81
N MET A 53 -3.76 -12.39 19.77
CA MET A 53 -3.61 -10.92 19.78
C MET A 53 -4.71 -10.21 19.00
N ASP A 54 -5.83 -10.87 18.70
CA ASP A 54 -6.89 -10.28 17.89
C ASP A 54 -7.51 -9.04 18.52
N GLU A 55 -7.83 -9.09 19.81
CA GLU A 55 -8.42 -7.95 20.54
C GLU A 55 -7.47 -6.75 20.54
N ASP A 56 -6.18 -6.97 20.83
CA ASP A 56 -5.16 -5.91 20.80
C ASP A 56 -4.99 -5.30 19.40
N ASN A 57 -4.99 -6.14 18.36
CA ASN A 57 -4.85 -5.70 16.97
C ASN A 57 -6.09 -4.93 16.48
N GLU A 58 -7.29 -5.34 16.90
CA GLU A 58 -8.54 -4.60 16.67
C GLU A 58 -8.50 -3.26 17.38
N ALA A 59 -8.00 -3.22 18.62
CA ALA A 59 -7.93 -2.00 19.41
C ALA A 59 -7.08 -0.89 18.75
N CYS A 60 -6.04 -1.26 17.98
CA CYS A 60 -5.20 -0.29 17.29
C CYS A 60 -5.95 0.65 16.34
N ILE A 61 -7.08 0.22 15.76
CA ILE A 61 -7.87 1.10 14.88
C ILE A 61 -8.49 2.27 15.67
N PHE A 62 -8.76 2.08 16.96
CA PHE A 62 -9.34 3.10 17.83
C PHE A 62 -8.34 4.17 18.26
N CYS A 63 -7.03 3.93 18.12
CA CYS A 63 -6.00 4.95 18.32
C CYS A 63 -6.06 6.10 17.30
N THR A 64 -6.96 6.02 16.30
CA THR A 64 -7.16 7.06 15.29
C THR A 64 -7.41 8.41 15.95
N ARG A 65 -8.27 8.50 16.97
CA ARG A 65 -8.61 9.79 17.58
C ARG A 65 -7.38 10.42 18.24
N GLU A 66 -6.67 9.66 19.05
CA GLU A 66 -5.50 10.12 19.80
C GLU A 66 -4.36 10.54 18.85
N LEU A 67 -4.17 9.81 17.75
CA LEU A 67 -3.21 10.19 16.70
C LEU A 67 -3.57 11.56 16.10
N LEU A 68 -4.85 11.78 15.76
CA LEU A 68 -5.30 13.04 15.17
C LEU A 68 -5.19 14.22 16.14
N GLU A 69 -5.54 14.01 17.42
CA GLU A 69 -5.43 15.04 18.45
C GLU A 69 -3.97 15.42 18.76
N ALA A 70 -3.07 14.43 18.77
CA ALA A 70 -1.65 14.62 19.05
C ALA A 70 -0.89 15.28 17.89
N THR A 71 -1.20 14.89 16.64
CA THR A 71 -0.41 15.31 15.46
C THR A 71 -1.05 16.40 14.61
N LYS A 72 -2.38 16.58 14.74
CA LYS A 72 -3.20 17.57 14.01
C LYS A 72 -2.83 17.73 12.51
N PRO A 73 -2.80 16.63 11.75
CA PRO A 73 -2.30 16.64 10.39
C PRO A 73 -3.18 17.42 9.41
N ARG A 74 -2.56 18.04 8.41
CA ARG A 74 -3.31 18.71 7.33
C ARG A 74 -4.04 17.70 6.47
N VAL A 75 -3.39 16.58 6.13
CA VAL A 75 -3.98 15.48 5.38
C VAL A 75 -3.65 14.15 6.05
N VAL A 76 -4.62 13.25 6.02
CA VAL A 76 -4.49 11.90 6.57
C VAL A 76 -4.79 10.88 5.48
N THR A 77 -4.00 9.82 5.45
CA THR A 77 -4.25 8.66 4.63
C THR A 77 -4.25 7.42 5.52
N MET A 78 -5.25 6.57 5.35
CA MET A 78 -5.29 5.28 6.05
C MET A 78 -5.55 4.19 5.03
N GLU A 79 -4.80 3.09 5.13
CA GLU A 79 -5.01 1.90 4.32
C GLU A 79 -5.40 0.71 5.20
N GLU A 80 -6.37 -0.06 4.70
CA GLU A 80 -6.87 -1.25 5.38
C GLU A 80 -7.33 -2.32 4.37
N THR A 81 -7.60 -3.53 4.85
CA THR A 81 -8.16 -4.57 3.97
C THR A 81 -9.57 -4.21 3.50
N ALA A 82 -9.98 -4.79 2.36
CA ALA A 82 -11.37 -4.67 1.90
C ALA A 82 -12.40 -5.22 2.90
N GLY A 83 -11.99 -6.13 3.80
CA GLY A 83 -12.88 -6.71 4.79
C GLY A 83 -13.36 -5.72 5.85
N LEU A 84 -12.62 -4.64 6.10
CA LEU A 84 -13.07 -3.59 7.03
C LEU A 84 -14.40 -2.98 6.55
N GLN A 85 -14.52 -2.66 5.26
CA GLN A 85 -15.79 -2.17 4.71
C GLN A 85 -16.82 -3.30 4.47
N GLN A 86 -16.37 -4.50 4.09
CA GLN A 86 -17.26 -5.57 3.63
C GLN A 86 -17.84 -6.44 4.75
N ARG A 87 -17.18 -6.51 5.91
CA ARG A 87 -17.52 -7.44 7.00
C ARG A 87 -17.52 -6.79 8.40
N HIS A 88 -16.90 -5.62 8.55
CA HIS A 88 -16.67 -4.96 9.83
C HIS A 88 -16.98 -3.46 9.73
N GLU A 89 -18.10 -3.12 9.08
CA GLU A 89 -18.46 -1.73 8.77
C GLU A 89 -18.64 -0.87 10.02
N GLU A 90 -18.95 -1.48 11.16
CA GLU A 90 -19.00 -0.85 12.47
C GLU A 90 -17.66 -0.22 12.87
N PHE A 91 -16.54 -0.90 12.61
CA PHE A 91 -15.20 -0.37 12.87
C PHE A 91 -14.83 0.73 11.88
N LEU A 92 -15.23 0.58 10.61
CA LEU A 92 -15.08 1.66 9.63
C LEU A 92 -15.84 2.90 10.07
N PHE A 93 -17.12 2.79 10.44
CA PHE A 93 -17.94 3.93 10.83
C PHE A 93 -17.47 4.56 12.14
N ALA A 94 -16.99 3.78 13.10
CA ALA A 94 -16.34 4.32 14.30
C ALA A 94 -15.09 5.15 13.93
N THR A 95 -14.25 4.65 13.02
CA THR A 95 -13.08 5.37 12.53
C THR A 95 -13.46 6.68 11.82
N ILE A 96 -14.45 6.63 10.91
CA ILE A 96 -14.97 7.82 10.22
C ILE A 96 -15.55 8.83 11.21
N HIS A 97 -16.25 8.36 12.25
CA HIS A 97 -16.79 9.21 13.31
C HIS A 97 -15.69 9.99 14.02
N SER A 98 -14.57 9.35 14.38
CA SER A 98 -13.42 10.03 15.00
C SER A 98 -12.88 11.18 14.15
N PHE A 99 -12.79 11.01 12.82
CA PHE A 99 -12.39 12.08 11.92
C PHE A 99 -13.41 13.24 11.91
N VAL A 100 -14.70 12.93 11.77
CA VAL A 100 -15.76 13.94 11.65
C VAL A 100 -15.92 14.75 12.94
N GLU A 101 -15.83 14.11 14.11
CA GLU A 101 -15.87 14.82 15.41
C GLU A 101 -14.74 15.84 15.57
N LEU A 102 -13.58 15.57 14.98
CA LEU A 102 -12.43 16.48 14.98
C LEU A 102 -12.46 17.49 13.82
N GLY A 103 -13.55 17.53 13.05
CA GLY A 103 -13.77 18.49 11.97
C GLY A 103 -13.09 18.14 10.64
N TYR A 104 -12.59 16.91 10.49
CA TYR A 104 -11.97 16.48 9.23
C TYR A 104 -13.05 16.20 8.17
N SER A 105 -12.76 16.61 6.94
CA SER A 105 -13.48 16.10 5.77
C SER A 105 -12.91 14.74 5.39
N VAL A 106 -13.76 13.75 5.09
CA VAL A 106 -13.32 12.36 4.84
C VAL A 106 -13.95 11.80 3.57
N ARG A 107 -13.19 10.97 2.85
CA ARG A 107 -13.71 10.04 1.84
C ARG A 107 -12.99 8.71 1.94
N TRP A 108 -13.67 7.63 1.57
CA TRP A 108 -13.07 6.30 1.48
C TRP A 108 -13.48 5.61 0.20
N LYS A 109 -12.66 4.67 -0.27
CA LYS A 109 -12.94 3.86 -1.46
C LYS A 109 -12.14 2.55 -1.43
N LEU A 110 -12.75 1.49 -1.93
CA LEU A 110 -12.03 0.27 -2.31
C LEU A 110 -11.28 0.49 -3.63
N LEU A 111 -9.96 0.47 -3.57
CA LEU A 111 -9.07 0.56 -4.73
C LEU A 111 -8.55 -0.82 -5.10
N ASN A 112 -8.53 -1.13 -6.39
CA ASN A 112 -7.90 -2.35 -6.89
C ASN A 112 -6.45 -2.05 -7.29
N CYS A 113 -5.49 -2.74 -6.69
CA CYS A 113 -4.07 -2.49 -6.88
C CYS A 113 -3.64 -2.65 -8.35
N ARG A 114 -4.32 -3.51 -9.11
CA ARG A 114 -4.04 -3.68 -10.55
C ARG A 114 -4.24 -2.43 -11.39
N ASP A 115 -5.18 -1.58 -10.98
CA ASP A 115 -5.49 -0.33 -11.66
C ASP A 115 -4.32 0.66 -11.54
N TYR A 116 -3.37 0.39 -10.64
CA TYR A 116 -2.20 1.22 -10.33
C TYR A 116 -0.87 0.52 -10.69
N GLY A 117 -0.91 -0.53 -11.52
CA GLY A 117 0.31 -1.21 -12.02
C GLY A 117 0.85 -2.31 -11.11
N VAL A 118 0.11 -2.70 -10.08
CA VAL A 118 0.47 -3.85 -9.24
C VAL A 118 0.03 -5.14 -9.95
N PRO A 119 0.90 -6.14 -10.15
CA PRO A 119 0.59 -7.38 -10.87
C PRO A 119 -0.21 -8.37 -10.02
N GLN A 120 -1.23 -7.87 -9.32
CA GLN A 120 -1.96 -8.60 -8.30
C GLN A 120 -3.44 -8.22 -8.24
N SER A 121 -4.30 -9.23 -8.10
CA SER A 121 -5.69 -9.07 -7.69
C SER A 121 -5.76 -8.84 -6.19
N ARG A 122 -5.57 -7.57 -5.76
CA ARG A 122 -5.61 -7.12 -4.36
C ARG A 122 -6.44 -5.85 -4.27
N GLN A 123 -7.48 -5.87 -3.44
CA GLN A 123 -8.26 -4.68 -3.12
C GLN A 123 -7.88 -4.17 -1.73
N ARG A 124 -7.86 -2.84 -1.60
CA ARG A 124 -7.59 -2.14 -0.35
C ARG A 124 -8.59 -1.02 -0.12
N LEU A 125 -9.04 -0.91 1.12
CA LEU A 125 -9.78 0.25 1.57
C LEU A 125 -8.77 1.37 1.79
N VAL A 126 -8.99 2.49 1.13
CA VAL A 126 -8.19 3.69 1.33
C VAL A 126 -9.11 4.79 1.83
N ILE A 127 -8.75 5.39 2.95
CA ILE A 127 -9.40 6.56 3.53
C ILE A 127 -8.47 7.75 3.31
N LEU A 128 -9.03 8.84 2.80
CA LEU A 128 -8.38 10.15 2.73
C LEU A 128 -9.17 11.10 3.61
N ALA A 129 -8.49 11.83 4.48
CA ALA A 129 -9.09 12.90 5.26
C ALA A 129 -8.28 14.18 5.17
N SER A 130 -8.94 15.32 5.30
CA SER A 130 -8.32 16.65 5.33
C SER A 130 -8.77 17.39 6.56
N GLY A 131 -7.82 18.03 7.23
CA GLY A 131 -8.07 18.86 8.40
C GLY A 131 -8.97 20.06 8.07
N PRO A 132 -9.56 20.71 9.09
CA PRO A 132 -10.42 21.88 8.89
C PRO A 132 -9.74 22.96 8.03
N GLY A 133 -10.40 23.38 6.95
CA GLY A 133 -9.87 24.40 6.02
C GLY A 133 -9.02 23.84 4.87
N GLU A 134 -8.63 22.58 4.91
CA GLU A 134 -7.87 21.92 3.85
C GLU A 134 -8.80 21.26 2.81
N PRO A 135 -8.49 21.35 1.50
CA PRO A 135 -9.29 20.70 0.47
C PRO A 135 -9.06 19.18 0.48
N LEU A 136 -10.15 18.41 0.53
CA LEU A 136 -10.10 16.95 0.48
C LEU A 136 -9.58 16.44 -0.87
N PRO A 137 -8.41 15.75 -0.94
CA PRO A 137 -7.86 15.26 -2.18
C PRO A 137 -8.80 14.27 -2.90
N PRO A 138 -8.82 14.23 -4.24
CA PRO A 138 -9.50 13.18 -4.99
C PRO A 138 -8.74 11.86 -4.86
N PHE A 139 -9.42 10.73 -5.07
CA PHE A 139 -8.70 9.47 -5.30
C PHE A 139 -7.89 9.52 -6.60
N PRO A 140 -6.74 8.85 -6.66
CA PRO A 140 -5.96 8.78 -7.89
C PRO A 140 -6.73 8.07 -9.00
N LYS A 141 -6.64 8.60 -10.21
CA LYS A 141 -7.17 7.94 -11.41
C LYS A 141 -6.38 6.66 -11.68
N PRO A 142 -7.01 5.59 -12.21
CA PRO A 142 -6.30 4.41 -12.69
C PRO A 142 -5.16 4.78 -13.65
N THR A 143 -4.03 4.08 -13.53
CA THR A 143 -2.89 4.20 -14.44
C THR A 143 -2.79 3.02 -15.40
N HIS A 144 -3.54 1.93 -15.14
CA HIS A 144 -3.58 0.73 -15.97
C HIS A 144 -5.02 0.28 -16.20
N THR A 145 -5.25 -0.47 -17.27
CA THR A 145 -6.58 -0.98 -17.64
C THR A 145 -6.57 -2.45 -18.07
N SER A 146 -7.75 -3.03 -18.21
CA SER A 146 -7.90 -4.37 -18.76
C SER A 146 -7.51 -4.38 -20.24
N PRO A 147 -6.76 -5.40 -20.72
CA PRO A 147 -6.44 -5.55 -22.14
C PRO A 147 -7.66 -5.53 -23.07
N ASN A 148 -8.83 -5.93 -22.55
CA ASN A 148 -10.07 -6.08 -23.31
C ASN A 148 -11.04 -4.90 -23.16
N THR A 149 -10.64 -3.78 -22.54
CA THR A 149 -11.46 -2.57 -22.56
C THR A 149 -11.39 -1.94 -23.96
N GLN A 150 -12.13 -2.52 -24.90
CA GLN A 150 -12.40 -1.92 -26.20
C GLN A 150 -13.07 -0.57 -25.96
N ILE A 151 -12.41 0.50 -26.41
CA ILE A 151 -12.87 1.87 -26.33
C ILE A 151 -14.05 2.03 -27.31
N ASN A 152 -15.27 1.84 -26.82
CA ASN A 152 -16.50 2.23 -27.52
C ASN A 152 -17.03 3.59 -27.05
N THR A 153 -16.14 4.52 -26.67
CA THR A 153 -16.56 5.88 -26.28
C THR A 153 -15.57 6.93 -26.77
N THR A 154 -16.12 7.91 -27.47
CA THR A 154 -15.52 9.06 -28.15
C THR A 154 -14.84 10.07 -27.22
N ILE A 155 -14.26 9.65 -26.10
CA ILE A 155 -13.60 10.55 -25.15
C ILE A 155 -12.21 10.01 -24.82
N SER A 156 -11.22 10.79 -25.24
CA SER A 156 -9.79 10.76 -24.92
C SER A 156 -9.49 10.31 -23.48
N THR A 157 -9.46 9.00 -23.27
CA THR A 157 -8.53 8.41 -22.32
C THR A 157 -7.38 7.92 -23.19
N ALA A 158 -6.22 8.57 -23.07
CA ALA A 158 -4.99 8.01 -23.63
C ALA A 158 -4.95 6.52 -23.26
N LEU A 159 -4.69 5.62 -24.22
CA LEU A 159 -4.69 4.18 -23.99
C LEU A 159 -3.81 3.88 -22.77
N LEU A 160 -4.44 3.64 -21.62
CA LEU A 160 -3.72 3.26 -20.42
C LEU A 160 -3.01 1.93 -20.71
N PRO A 161 -1.78 1.73 -20.21
CA PRO A 161 -1.12 0.44 -20.35
C PRO A 161 -1.97 -0.71 -19.80
N PRO A 162 -1.88 -1.91 -20.37
CA PRO A 162 -2.59 -3.07 -19.86
C PRO A 162 -2.08 -3.44 -18.46
N PHE A 163 -2.91 -4.15 -17.68
CA PHE A 163 -2.51 -4.65 -16.37
C PHE A 163 -1.18 -5.40 -16.41
N ARG A 164 -0.32 -5.11 -15.43
CA ARG A 164 0.97 -5.78 -15.24
C ARG A 164 0.76 -7.24 -14.84
N THR A 165 1.64 -8.09 -15.32
CA THR A 165 1.57 -9.56 -15.15
C THR A 165 2.64 -10.07 -14.18
N ILE A 166 2.51 -11.33 -13.75
CA ILE A 166 3.55 -12.01 -12.97
C ILE A 166 4.88 -12.00 -13.73
N HIS A 167 4.85 -12.33 -15.03
CA HIS A 167 6.02 -12.30 -15.90
C HIS A 167 6.71 -10.94 -15.87
N ASP A 168 5.95 -9.86 -16.04
CA ASP A 168 6.51 -8.50 -16.07
C ASP A 168 7.22 -8.10 -14.78
N ALA A 169 6.79 -8.67 -13.66
CA ALA A 169 7.31 -8.38 -12.33
C ALA A 169 8.58 -9.16 -12.01
N ILE A 170 8.67 -10.43 -12.44
CA ILE A 170 9.72 -11.34 -11.98
C ILE A 170 10.79 -11.68 -13.03
N SER A 171 10.52 -11.48 -14.33
CA SER A 171 11.44 -11.90 -15.40
C SER A 171 12.77 -11.15 -15.42
N LYS A 172 12.79 -9.94 -14.84
CA LYS A 172 13.97 -9.05 -14.83
C LYS A 172 14.81 -9.16 -13.55
N ILE A 173 14.46 -10.06 -12.63
CA ILE A 173 15.23 -10.24 -11.39
C ILE A 173 16.57 -10.91 -11.73
N PRO A 174 17.73 -10.31 -11.35
CA PRO A 174 19.02 -10.95 -11.58
C PRO A 174 19.13 -12.30 -10.84
N PRO A 175 19.74 -13.35 -11.45
CA PRO A 175 19.80 -14.69 -10.85
C PRO A 175 20.42 -14.77 -9.45
N HIS A 176 21.32 -13.84 -9.12
CA HIS A 176 22.03 -13.77 -7.83
C HIS A 176 21.62 -12.56 -6.98
N HIS A 177 20.46 -11.97 -7.27
CA HIS A 177 19.95 -10.86 -6.49
C HIS A 177 19.66 -11.29 -5.04
N PRO A 178 19.93 -10.43 -4.02
CA PRO A 178 19.49 -10.68 -2.65
C PRO A 178 18.01 -11.08 -2.57
N ASP A 179 17.70 -12.04 -1.70
CA ASP A 179 16.36 -12.61 -1.49
C ASP A 179 15.79 -13.43 -2.67
N HIS A 180 16.56 -13.65 -3.74
CA HIS A 180 16.17 -14.44 -4.92
C HIS A 180 16.75 -15.86 -4.91
N ASP A 181 16.61 -16.58 -3.79
CA ASP A 181 17.15 -17.93 -3.65
C ASP A 181 16.26 -18.99 -4.31
N ILE A 182 16.49 -19.23 -5.59
CA ILE A 182 15.80 -20.26 -6.38
C ILE A 182 16.14 -21.68 -5.89
N GLN A 183 17.36 -21.91 -5.40
CA GLN A 183 17.79 -23.24 -4.96
C GLN A 183 17.03 -23.64 -3.70
N TYR A 184 16.96 -22.75 -2.72
CA TYR A 184 16.14 -22.92 -1.54
C TYR A 184 14.67 -23.10 -1.90
N ALA A 185 14.12 -22.30 -2.82
CA ALA A 185 12.74 -22.47 -3.27
C ALA A 185 12.49 -23.87 -3.90
N ARG A 186 13.47 -24.41 -4.65
CA ARG A 186 13.39 -25.76 -5.25
C ARG A 186 13.58 -26.90 -4.25
N SER A 187 14.28 -26.67 -3.13
CA SER A 187 14.41 -27.64 -2.04
C SER A 187 13.06 -28.01 -1.39
N ARG A 188 12.02 -27.19 -1.61
CA ARG A 188 10.65 -27.40 -1.16
C ARG A 188 9.73 -27.57 -2.38
N PRO A 189 9.83 -28.71 -3.09
CA PRO A 189 9.13 -28.89 -4.35
C PRO A 189 7.62 -28.88 -4.15
N LEU A 190 6.93 -28.34 -5.13
CA LEU A 190 5.49 -28.41 -5.25
C LEU A 190 5.12 -29.28 -6.45
N ASN A 191 3.95 -29.92 -6.39
CA ASN A 191 3.34 -30.61 -7.52
C ASN A 191 2.00 -29.94 -7.82
N ARG A 192 2.06 -28.78 -8.48
CA ARG A 192 0.88 -27.99 -8.88
C ARG A 192 0.84 -27.86 -10.41
N PRO A 193 -0.34 -27.67 -11.01
CA PRO A 193 -0.45 -27.39 -12.44
C PRO A 193 0.38 -26.16 -12.83
N THR A 194 1.03 -26.19 -13.99
CA THR A 194 1.58 -24.99 -14.59
C THR A 194 0.47 -24.04 -14.99
N TYR A 195 0.71 -22.73 -14.93
CA TYR A 195 -0.26 -21.72 -15.38
C TYR A 195 0.44 -20.58 -16.11
N ASP A 196 -0.34 -19.77 -16.83
CA ASP A 196 0.18 -18.69 -17.66
C ASP A 196 0.81 -17.56 -16.81
N PRO A 197 2.12 -17.27 -16.98
CA PRO A 197 2.79 -16.19 -16.25
C PRO A 197 2.35 -14.78 -16.70
N HIS A 198 1.63 -14.64 -17.82
CA HIS A 198 1.05 -13.38 -18.28
C HIS A 198 -0.31 -13.06 -17.62
N THR A 199 -0.58 -13.69 -16.48
CA THR A 199 -1.74 -13.42 -15.62
C THR A 199 -1.33 -12.61 -14.38
N GLN A 200 -2.32 -12.22 -13.56
CA GLN A 200 -2.08 -11.53 -12.29
C GLN A 200 -1.93 -12.53 -11.14
N ALA A 201 -1.07 -12.22 -10.17
CA ALA A 201 -1.00 -12.97 -8.92
C ALA A 201 -2.28 -12.76 -8.09
N ARG A 202 -2.60 -13.71 -7.21
CA ARG A 202 -3.59 -13.46 -6.16
C ARG A 202 -2.97 -12.63 -5.05
N THR A 203 -3.80 -12.12 -4.13
CA THR A 203 -3.31 -11.34 -3.00
C THR A 203 -2.18 -12.05 -2.26
N ILE A 204 -1.02 -11.42 -2.14
CA ILE A 204 0.12 -11.97 -1.37
C ILE A 204 -0.21 -11.81 0.11
N THR A 205 -0.17 -12.93 0.83
CA THR A 205 -0.47 -13.01 2.27
C THR A 205 0.79 -13.26 3.09
N CYS A 206 0.73 -12.92 4.38
CA CYS A 206 1.84 -13.03 5.31
C CYS A 206 2.24 -14.48 5.59
N ASN A 207 1.24 -15.36 5.64
CA ASN A 207 1.38 -16.79 5.83
C ASN A 207 0.49 -17.53 4.83
N GLY A 208 0.89 -18.75 4.46
CA GLY A 208 0.15 -19.57 3.50
C GLY A 208 0.00 -18.90 2.13
N GLY A 209 -1.15 -19.15 1.49
CA GLY A 209 -1.54 -18.65 0.18
C GLY A 209 -1.43 -19.69 -0.93
N GLU A 210 -2.23 -19.51 -1.98
CA GLU A 210 -2.21 -20.36 -3.18
C GLU A 210 -1.25 -19.85 -4.27
N ASN A 211 -0.49 -18.78 -3.99
CA ASN A 211 0.51 -18.27 -4.92
C ASN A 211 1.73 -19.19 -4.94
N TYR A 212 2.03 -19.76 -6.11
CA TYR A 212 3.25 -20.52 -6.40
C TYR A 212 3.82 -20.07 -7.75
N HIS A 213 5.09 -20.35 -8.01
CA HIS A 213 5.73 -19.93 -9.26
C HIS A 213 5.00 -20.56 -10.48
N PRO A 214 4.82 -19.85 -11.62
CA PRO A 214 4.09 -20.36 -12.79
C PRO A 214 4.51 -21.75 -13.31
N SER A 215 5.75 -22.17 -13.00
CA SER A 215 6.23 -23.52 -13.30
C SER A 215 5.53 -24.65 -12.53
N GLY A 216 4.74 -24.37 -11.49
CA GLY A 216 4.08 -25.42 -10.69
C GLY A 216 4.98 -26.18 -9.72
N THR A 217 6.30 -26.05 -9.86
CA THR A 217 7.31 -26.88 -9.19
C THR A 217 7.90 -26.29 -7.92
N ARG A 218 7.68 -25.00 -7.63
CA ARG A 218 8.22 -24.30 -6.46
C ARG A 218 7.35 -23.13 -6.03
N GLY A 219 7.57 -22.66 -4.81
CA GLY A 219 7.08 -21.34 -4.38
C GLY A 219 7.84 -20.19 -5.03
N PHE A 220 7.30 -18.97 -4.88
CA PHE A 220 8.05 -17.75 -5.16
C PHE A 220 9.16 -17.54 -4.13
N THR A 221 10.30 -17.01 -4.57
CA THR A 221 11.35 -16.44 -3.73
C THR A 221 10.85 -15.17 -3.05
N TYR A 222 11.55 -14.70 -2.01
CA TYR A 222 11.19 -13.45 -1.34
C TYR A 222 11.32 -12.24 -2.29
N ARG A 223 12.34 -12.21 -3.15
CA ARG A 223 12.49 -11.16 -4.15
C ARG A 223 11.36 -11.15 -5.18
N GLU A 224 10.91 -12.32 -5.64
CA GLU A 224 9.75 -12.42 -6.54
C GLU A 224 8.47 -11.90 -5.87
N LEU A 225 8.22 -12.25 -4.60
CA LEU A 225 7.09 -11.74 -3.83
C LEU A 225 7.18 -10.21 -3.64
N ALA A 226 8.37 -9.68 -3.38
CA ALA A 226 8.59 -8.25 -3.25
C ALA A 226 8.29 -7.50 -4.57
N CYS A 227 8.77 -8.00 -5.71
CA CYS A 227 8.48 -7.43 -7.01
C CYS A 227 6.99 -7.52 -7.39
N LEU A 228 6.30 -8.60 -7.00
CA LEU A 228 4.85 -8.73 -7.16
C LEU A 228 4.06 -7.75 -6.28
N GLN A 229 4.63 -7.32 -5.15
CA GLN A 229 4.15 -6.20 -4.35
C GLN A 229 4.63 -4.84 -4.88
N THR A 230 5.38 -4.78 -5.97
CA THR A 230 5.98 -3.58 -6.58
C THR A 230 7.06 -2.88 -5.76
N PHE A 231 7.72 -3.60 -4.85
CA PHE A 231 8.95 -3.10 -4.23
C PHE A 231 10.06 -2.93 -5.28
N PRO A 232 10.84 -1.84 -5.19
CA PRO A 232 12.00 -1.67 -6.04
C PRO A 232 13.07 -2.73 -5.73
N LEU A 233 13.95 -3.02 -6.70
CA LEU A 233 14.95 -4.08 -6.57
C LEU A 233 15.95 -3.76 -5.44
N GLU A 234 16.30 -2.50 -5.29
CA GLU A 234 17.17 -1.96 -4.26
C GLU A 234 16.56 -2.03 -2.85
N HIS A 235 15.24 -2.23 -2.71
CA HIS A 235 14.62 -2.34 -1.39
C HIS A 235 15.17 -3.55 -0.63
N ARG A 236 15.74 -3.28 0.54
CA ARG A 236 16.42 -4.26 1.39
C ARG A 236 15.48 -4.78 2.47
N PHE A 237 15.40 -6.09 2.60
CA PHE A 237 14.71 -6.75 3.71
C PHE A 237 15.73 -7.40 4.64
N CYS A 238 15.39 -7.50 5.93
CA CYS A 238 16.22 -8.20 6.90
C CYS A 238 15.38 -8.87 7.99
N GLY A 239 16.05 -9.69 8.80
CA GLY A 239 15.43 -10.44 9.90
C GLY A 239 14.70 -11.72 9.45
N LYS A 240 14.01 -12.37 10.39
CA LYS A 240 13.45 -13.72 10.21
C LYS A 240 12.08 -13.76 9.54
N SER A 241 11.42 -12.61 9.36
CA SER A 241 10.01 -12.53 8.95
C SER A 241 9.80 -11.76 7.64
N VAL A 242 10.75 -11.86 6.70
CA VAL A 242 10.71 -11.15 5.41
C VAL A 242 9.40 -11.37 4.65
N LYS A 243 8.90 -12.60 4.55
CA LYS A 243 7.60 -12.88 3.89
C LYS A 243 6.44 -12.09 4.51
N ARG A 244 6.42 -11.96 5.85
CA ARG A 244 5.38 -11.20 6.56
C ARG A 244 5.51 -9.70 6.31
N GLN A 245 6.74 -9.18 6.27
CA GLN A 245 7.00 -7.78 5.90
C GLN A 245 6.44 -7.48 4.50
N ILE A 246 6.75 -8.34 3.52
CA ILE A 246 6.26 -8.19 2.15
C ILE A 246 4.72 -8.32 2.06
N GLY A 247 4.11 -9.28 2.76
CA GLY A 247 2.67 -9.53 2.68
C GLY A 247 1.82 -8.44 3.34
N ASN A 248 2.29 -7.88 4.46
CA ASN A 248 1.61 -6.79 5.17
C ASN A 248 1.68 -5.47 4.41
N ALA A 249 2.76 -5.23 3.66
CA ALA A 249 2.98 -3.94 3.03
C ALA A 249 1.86 -3.51 2.06
N VAL A 250 1.61 -2.19 2.04
CA VAL A 250 0.93 -1.52 0.94
C VAL A 250 1.84 -1.59 -0.29
N PRO A 251 1.35 -1.99 -1.48
CA PRO A 251 2.17 -1.98 -2.68
C PRO A 251 2.71 -0.57 -2.97
N PRO A 252 4.03 -0.37 -3.17
CA PRO A 252 4.61 0.96 -3.35
C PRO A 252 4.01 1.74 -4.53
N MET A 253 3.60 1.06 -5.61
CA MET A 253 2.92 1.71 -6.73
C MET A 253 1.53 2.27 -6.37
N LEU A 254 0.79 1.59 -5.48
CA LEU A 254 -0.48 2.12 -4.96
C LEU A 254 -0.20 3.31 -4.03
N GLY A 255 0.76 3.17 -3.11
CA GLY A 255 1.20 4.26 -2.23
C GLY A 255 1.58 5.51 -3.01
N LYS A 256 2.45 5.35 -4.03
CA LYS A 256 2.85 6.43 -4.92
C LYS A 256 1.65 7.12 -5.59
N ALA A 257 0.68 6.38 -6.10
CA ALA A 257 -0.50 6.97 -6.72
C ALA A 257 -1.31 7.83 -5.74
N ILE A 258 -1.47 7.35 -4.49
CA ILE A 258 -2.17 8.06 -3.41
C ILE A 258 -1.40 9.31 -2.98
N PHE A 259 -0.11 9.19 -2.67
CA PHE A 259 0.67 10.32 -2.17
C PHE A 259 0.90 11.40 -3.22
N LEU A 260 0.92 11.07 -4.51
CA LEU A 260 0.99 12.08 -5.58
C LEU A 260 -0.24 12.99 -5.63
N VAL A 261 -1.44 12.47 -5.36
CA VAL A 261 -2.65 13.32 -5.31
C VAL A 261 -2.72 14.15 -4.03
N VAL A 262 -2.22 13.61 -2.91
CA VAL A 262 -2.09 14.34 -1.64
C VAL A 262 -1.09 15.49 -1.79
N LYS A 263 0.13 15.21 -2.29
CA LYS A 263 1.17 16.20 -2.54
C LYS A 263 0.66 17.36 -3.39
N ARG A 264 0.03 17.06 -4.53
CA ARG A 264 -0.55 18.09 -5.43
C ARG A 264 -1.67 18.91 -4.79
N ALA A 265 -2.41 18.35 -3.82
CA ALA A 265 -3.43 19.09 -3.11
C ALA A 265 -2.79 20.13 -2.18
N LEU A 266 -1.79 19.71 -1.40
CA LEU A 266 -1.04 20.58 -0.49
C LEU A 266 -0.24 21.64 -1.24
N GLU A 267 0.49 21.28 -2.30
CA GLU A 267 1.23 22.25 -3.13
C GLU A 267 0.33 23.36 -3.70
N ARG A 268 -0.90 23.01 -4.08
CA ARG A 268 -1.89 23.99 -4.55
C ARG A 268 -2.34 24.93 -3.44
N VAL A 269 -2.55 24.42 -2.23
CA VAL A 269 -2.94 25.23 -1.06
C VAL A 269 -1.81 26.18 -0.68
N ASP A 270 -0.57 25.68 -0.70
CA ASP A 270 0.62 26.41 -0.27
C ASP A 270 1.11 27.41 -1.33
N GLY A 271 0.44 27.49 -2.49
CA GLY A 271 0.83 28.38 -3.57
C GLY A 271 2.19 28.03 -4.19
N VAL A 272 2.62 26.77 -4.04
CA VAL A 272 3.84 26.26 -4.69
C VAL A 272 3.50 26.10 -6.17
N ASN A 273 3.80 27.13 -6.95
CA ASN A 273 3.80 27.04 -8.40
C ASN A 273 4.88 26.01 -8.77
N GLY A 274 4.46 24.81 -9.17
CA GLY A 274 5.37 23.77 -9.60
C GLY A 274 6.34 24.36 -10.61
N GLY A 275 7.63 24.39 -10.27
CA GLY A 275 8.67 24.61 -11.27
C GLY A 275 8.42 23.64 -12.42
N ASP A 276 8.32 24.18 -13.62
CA ASP A 276 8.18 23.50 -14.92
C ASP A 276 8.18 21.97 -14.85
N TYR A 277 6.99 21.40 -14.61
CA TYR A 277 6.60 20.12 -15.22
C TYR A 277 5.43 20.46 -16.15
N GLY A 278 5.81 20.91 -17.35
CA GLY A 278 5.01 21.33 -18.50
C GLY A 278 3.49 21.20 -18.38
N GLY A 279 2.81 22.34 -18.37
CA GLY A 279 1.41 22.42 -18.74
C GLY A 279 1.26 22.16 -20.23
N GLY A 280 0.55 21.08 -20.60
CA GLY A 280 0.10 20.83 -21.95
C GLY A 280 0.29 19.38 -22.39
N ASP A 281 -0.82 18.65 -22.41
CA ASP A 281 -0.93 17.24 -22.85
C ASP A 281 -0.41 16.18 -21.86
N GLY A 282 -1.34 15.34 -21.38
CA GLY A 282 -1.38 13.92 -21.74
C GLY A 282 -0.26 12.95 -21.36
N SER A 283 0.94 13.40 -21.00
CA SER A 283 2.09 12.50 -20.82
C SER A 283 2.64 12.56 -19.39
N ILE A 284 2.60 11.39 -18.73
CA ILE A 284 3.00 11.20 -17.33
C ILE A 284 4.51 10.93 -17.31
N ASP A 285 5.30 11.96 -17.03
CA ASP A 285 6.72 11.77 -16.69
C ASP A 285 6.87 11.43 -15.21
N ILE A 286 7.34 10.22 -14.96
CA ILE A 286 7.49 9.58 -13.66
C ILE A 286 8.95 9.73 -13.22
N VAL A 287 9.36 10.91 -12.77
CA VAL A 287 10.63 11.04 -12.03
C VAL A 287 10.48 12.08 -10.94
N GLY A 288 10.61 11.64 -9.69
CA GLY A 288 10.47 12.49 -8.51
C GLY A 288 10.19 11.63 -7.29
N GLU A 289 11.17 11.60 -6.39
CA GLU A 289 11.18 10.83 -5.15
C GLU A 289 9.90 11.07 -4.33
N VAL A 290 9.22 9.98 -4.00
CA VAL A 290 8.20 9.94 -2.95
C VAL A 290 8.84 9.17 -1.81
N VAL A 291 9.03 9.84 -0.68
CA VAL A 291 9.42 9.21 0.57
C VAL A 291 8.27 8.30 1.00
N GLU A 292 8.53 7.00 1.02
CA GLU A 292 7.62 5.97 1.53
C GLU A 292 7.49 6.16 3.06
N ILE A 293 6.26 6.35 3.54
CA ILE A 293 5.96 6.36 4.98
C ILE A 293 5.05 5.16 5.23
N LEU A 294 5.48 4.32 6.18
CA LEU A 294 4.81 3.10 6.65
C LEU A 294 3.50 3.38 7.38
#